data_AF-A0A9P4N042-F1
#
_entry.id   AF-A0A9P4N042-F1
#
_cell.length_a   1.000
_cell.length_b   1.000
_cell.length_c   1.000
_cell.angle_alpha   90.00
_cell.angle_beta   90.00
_cell.angle_gamma   90.00
#
_symmetry.space_group_name_H-M   'P 1'
#
loop_
_entity.id
_entity.type
_entity.pdbx_description
1 polymer ?
#
loop_
_entity_poly.entity_id
_entity_poly.type
_entity_poly.pdbx_seq_one_letter_code
_entity_poly.pdbx_strand_id
1 'polypeptide(L)'
;MKYAFAPFAFGLGTNALVARQSQQCVQLQASGGASGILGQLGDGQNRIGDGNPTGCYCLGHGSFTDSNDRGCILTPPTTQFQCDTGATPTSGFDIGPDGIVTYNGNPVFYACPVNEKGVYNIYSQPIEGEPGCVKITLSSAGSCGSGAPKSSPLPQSPPKPSPPGQSPPKKPPPKQSPPPQQSPNPSQPSYPTKQLPEHSTPPTKQRYSSYPTQEPSQSPPYPSKPTLLPEQSSKPGYPTQKPSPSSPQPSKPIPPHEQSSKPGYATQKPSPSLPQPSKPAPLPEQSSKPGYLTQKPRSPYPGRPAGSPSKGCPEDLNGNYQYPHLIVPVDSHKPDQKFGSSYNCQIRSTVCSIFNFDIPQSYSGNTCTLVFLFPKQSQLETSTYKISGHGEIDVTMLKNPASENTSYNNQPGKASSLGSFSVSPGNSYTISSGSCAASQTVSYELCGTGDLSLNYFQDYNPSPIGLYIRKC
;
A
#
# COMPACT_ATOMS: atom_id res chain seq x y z
N MET A 1 -30.28 -54.75 -56.74
CA MET A 1 -29.48 -53.67 -56.09
C MET A 1 -28.79 -54.25 -54.86
N LYS A 2 -27.45 -54.22 -54.80
CA LYS A 2 -26.64 -54.52 -53.61
C LYS A 2 -25.33 -53.72 -53.71
N TYR A 3 -25.22 -52.62 -52.98
CA TYR A 3 -23.99 -51.84 -52.88
C TYR A 3 -23.31 -52.16 -51.54
N ALA A 4 -22.08 -52.68 -51.59
CA ALA A 4 -21.26 -52.88 -50.41
C ALA A 4 -20.50 -51.60 -50.10
N PHE A 5 -20.95 -50.84 -49.09
CA PHE A 5 -20.21 -49.70 -48.56
C PHE A 5 -19.19 -50.16 -47.53
N ALA A 6 -17.90 -49.91 -47.79
CA ALA A 6 -16.83 -50.09 -46.81
C ALA A 6 -16.48 -48.70 -46.21
N PRO A 7 -16.78 -48.43 -44.93
CA PRO A 7 -16.40 -47.17 -44.30
C PRO A 7 -14.91 -47.21 -43.89
N PHE A 8 -14.08 -46.41 -44.56
CA PHE A 8 -12.72 -46.11 -44.08
C PHE A 8 -12.80 -45.18 -42.86
N ALA A 9 -12.52 -45.73 -41.68
CA ALA A 9 -12.47 -44.96 -40.44
C ALA A 9 -11.15 -44.18 -40.31
N PHE A 10 -11.11 -42.95 -40.80
CA PHE A 10 -10.01 -42.02 -40.52
C PHE A 10 -10.12 -41.49 -39.08
N GLY A 11 -9.42 -42.16 -38.16
CA GLY A 11 -9.26 -41.69 -36.78
C GLY A 11 -8.35 -40.46 -36.71
N LEU A 12 -8.94 -39.27 -36.86
CA LEU A 12 -8.23 -37.99 -36.62
C LEU A 12 -8.00 -37.79 -35.12
N GLY A 13 -6.94 -38.40 -34.61
CA GLY A 13 -6.42 -38.13 -33.27
C GLY A 13 -5.88 -36.71 -33.20
N THR A 14 -6.72 -35.76 -32.76
CA THR A 14 -6.32 -34.37 -32.51
C THR A 14 -5.40 -34.30 -31.29
N ASN A 15 -4.11 -34.54 -31.50
CA ASN A 15 -3.08 -34.08 -30.58
C ASN A 15 -3.18 -32.56 -30.50
N ALA A 16 -3.80 -32.07 -29.44
CA ALA A 16 -3.83 -30.65 -29.13
C ALA A 16 -2.41 -30.19 -28.83
N LEU A 17 -1.73 -29.65 -29.85
CA LEU A 17 -0.50 -28.90 -29.67
C LEU A 17 -0.82 -27.72 -28.76
N VAL A 18 -0.47 -27.86 -27.48
CA VAL A 18 -0.37 -26.74 -26.56
C VAL A 18 0.78 -25.88 -27.06
N ALA A 19 0.45 -24.96 -27.97
CA ALA A 19 1.32 -23.88 -28.37
C ALA A 19 1.62 -23.07 -27.11
N ARG A 20 2.77 -23.35 -26.48
CA ARG A 20 3.32 -22.49 -25.43
C ARG A 20 3.50 -21.12 -26.07
N GLN A 21 2.63 -20.16 -25.73
CA GLN A 21 2.88 -18.76 -26.08
C GLN A 21 4.22 -18.39 -25.46
N SER A 22 5.21 -18.15 -26.31
CA SER A 22 6.43 -17.48 -25.91
C SER A 22 6.04 -16.11 -25.37
N GLN A 23 6.37 -15.82 -24.11
CA GLN A 23 6.16 -14.50 -23.51
C GLN A 23 6.78 -13.45 -24.43
N GLN A 24 5.97 -12.51 -24.93
CA GLN A 24 6.47 -11.54 -25.90
C GLN A 24 7.20 -10.42 -25.16
N CYS A 25 8.54 -10.48 -25.22
CA CYS A 25 9.42 -9.48 -24.61
C CYS A 25 9.66 -8.34 -25.60
N VAL A 26 9.04 -7.19 -25.33
CA VAL A 26 9.04 -6.00 -26.18
C VAL A 26 9.68 -4.80 -25.49
N GLN A 27 10.25 -3.90 -26.29
CA GLN A 27 10.47 -2.52 -25.87
C GLN A 27 9.12 -1.77 -25.94
N LEU A 28 8.92 -0.76 -25.09
CA LEU A 28 7.72 0.07 -25.11
C LEU A 28 8.05 1.50 -25.55
N GLN A 29 7.16 2.11 -26.33
CA GLN A 29 7.23 3.49 -26.80
C GLN A 29 5.99 4.26 -26.36
N ALA A 30 6.19 5.44 -25.77
CA ALA A 30 5.15 6.43 -25.59
C ALA A 30 4.99 7.29 -26.84
N SER A 31 3.75 7.65 -27.14
CA SER A 31 3.35 8.61 -28.17
C SER A 31 2.24 9.53 -27.64
N GLY A 32 2.12 10.74 -28.19
CA GLY A 32 1.15 11.74 -27.73
C GLY A 32 1.84 12.94 -27.06
N GLY A 33 1.28 13.46 -25.97
CA GLY A 33 1.75 14.70 -25.32
C GLY A 33 3.18 14.62 -24.76
N ALA A 34 3.63 13.43 -24.38
CA ALA A 34 5.04 13.07 -24.25
C ALA A 34 5.33 11.88 -25.18
N SER A 35 6.53 11.77 -25.72
CA SER A 35 6.87 10.74 -26.70
C SER A 35 8.32 10.27 -26.56
N GLY A 36 8.57 8.98 -26.76
CA GLY A 36 9.90 8.37 -26.69
C GLY A 36 9.85 6.89 -26.28
N ILE A 37 10.97 6.19 -26.45
CA ILE A 37 11.15 4.84 -25.89
C ILE A 37 11.18 4.94 -24.35
N LEU A 38 10.53 4.01 -23.66
CA LEU A 38 10.58 3.92 -22.21
C LEU A 38 11.97 3.44 -21.77
N GLY A 39 12.65 4.30 -21.01
CA GLY A 39 13.80 3.92 -20.20
C GLY A 39 13.34 3.36 -18.86
N GLN A 40 14.17 2.54 -18.23
CA GLN A 40 13.93 2.02 -16.89
C GLN A 40 15.10 2.35 -15.96
N LEU A 41 14.80 2.85 -14.77
CA LEU A 41 15.78 3.04 -13.70
C LEU A 41 16.19 1.70 -13.09
N GLY A 42 17.35 1.68 -12.43
CA GLY A 42 17.88 0.48 -11.78
C GLY A 42 16.98 -0.08 -10.67
N ASP A 43 16.14 0.75 -10.06
CA ASP A 43 15.15 0.35 -9.06
C ASP A 43 13.92 -0.38 -9.65
N GLY A 44 13.52 -0.03 -10.89
CA GLY A 44 12.33 -0.56 -11.56
C GLY A 44 11.45 0.49 -12.24
N GLN A 45 11.68 1.78 -11.95
CA GLN A 45 10.79 2.86 -12.38
C GLN A 45 10.91 3.15 -13.89
N ASN A 46 9.78 3.06 -14.60
CA ASN A 46 9.72 3.34 -16.04
C ASN A 46 9.51 4.83 -16.31
N ARG A 47 10.23 5.37 -17.30
CA ARG A 47 10.23 6.80 -17.63
C ARG A 47 10.40 7.10 -19.12
N ILE A 48 9.97 8.30 -19.49
CA ILE A 48 10.25 8.93 -20.79
C ILE A 48 11.29 10.04 -20.56
N GLY A 49 12.29 10.15 -21.44
CA GLY A 49 13.07 11.38 -21.64
C GLY A 49 14.37 11.55 -20.84
N ASP A 50 14.65 10.76 -19.80
CA ASP A 50 15.90 10.89 -19.02
C ASP A 50 17.09 10.06 -19.54
N GLY A 51 16.93 9.35 -20.67
CA GLY A 51 18.04 8.64 -21.33
C GLY A 51 18.53 7.38 -20.60
N ASN A 52 17.73 6.87 -19.66
CA ASN A 52 17.96 5.59 -19.00
C ASN A 52 18.04 4.42 -20.01
N PRO A 53 18.66 3.28 -19.62
CA PRO A 53 18.62 2.05 -20.42
C PRO A 53 17.18 1.68 -20.80
N THR A 54 16.97 1.33 -22.07
CA THR A 54 15.64 0.95 -22.59
C THR A 54 15.07 -0.24 -21.81
N GLY A 55 13.85 -0.08 -21.29
CA GLY A 55 13.13 -1.15 -20.62
C GLY A 55 12.73 -2.26 -21.60
N CYS A 56 12.80 -3.50 -21.12
CA CYS A 56 12.33 -4.69 -21.82
C CYS A 56 11.22 -5.34 -21.00
N TYR A 57 10.06 -5.57 -21.63
CA TYR A 57 8.82 -5.94 -20.96
C TYR A 57 8.23 -7.21 -21.59
N CYS A 58 8.21 -8.31 -20.83
CA CYS A 58 7.66 -9.59 -21.24
C CYS A 58 6.19 -9.70 -20.84
N LEU A 59 5.28 -9.65 -21.82
CA LEU A 59 3.85 -9.86 -21.57
C LEU A 59 3.55 -11.36 -21.44
N GLY A 60 2.89 -11.74 -20.36
CA GLY A 60 2.40 -13.10 -20.11
C GLY A 60 1.17 -13.10 -19.21
N HIS A 61 0.15 -13.90 -19.55
CA HIS A 61 -1.10 -14.04 -18.78
C HIS A 61 -1.83 -12.72 -18.43
N GLY A 62 -1.66 -11.68 -19.26
CA GLY A 62 -2.27 -10.37 -19.04
C GLY A 62 -1.50 -9.45 -18.08
N SER A 63 -0.25 -9.77 -17.74
CA SER A 63 0.64 -8.92 -16.94
C SER A 63 2.02 -8.80 -17.60
N PHE A 64 2.75 -7.74 -17.27
CA PHE A 64 4.15 -7.56 -17.69
C PHE A 64 5.12 -7.97 -16.58
N THR A 65 6.23 -8.63 -16.93
CA THR A 65 7.48 -8.60 -16.15
C THR A 65 8.57 -7.86 -16.91
N ASP A 66 9.60 -7.37 -16.24
CA ASP A 66 10.78 -6.81 -16.91
C ASP A 66 11.90 -7.84 -17.14
N SER A 67 12.99 -7.42 -17.80
CA SER A 67 14.17 -8.26 -18.05
C SER A 67 15.02 -8.62 -16.82
N ASN A 68 14.62 -8.19 -15.63
CA ASN A 68 15.21 -8.60 -14.34
C ASN A 68 14.22 -9.49 -13.54
N ASP A 69 13.22 -10.06 -14.23
CA ASP A 69 12.11 -10.84 -13.68
C ASP A 69 11.27 -10.09 -12.62
N ARG A 70 11.29 -8.75 -12.61
CA ARG A 70 10.48 -7.92 -11.70
C ARG A 70 9.06 -7.80 -12.22
N GLY A 71 8.08 -7.87 -11.32
CA GLY A 71 6.67 -7.73 -11.70
C GLY A 71 6.32 -6.28 -11.97
N CYS A 72 5.83 -5.99 -13.18
CA CYS A 72 5.36 -4.67 -13.52
C CYS A 72 3.97 -4.43 -12.94
N ILE A 73 3.83 -3.33 -12.21
CA ILE A 73 2.66 -2.95 -11.44
C ILE A 73 2.17 -1.55 -11.82
N LEU A 74 0.92 -1.27 -11.45
CA LEU A 74 0.36 0.08 -11.40
C LEU A 74 0.22 0.47 -9.93
N THR A 75 1.14 1.30 -9.42
CA THR A 75 1.27 1.55 -7.97
C THR A 75 0.03 2.24 -7.39
N PRO A 76 -0.64 1.68 -6.38
CA PRO A 76 -1.66 2.43 -5.63
C PRO A 76 -1.00 3.58 -4.85
N PRO A 77 -1.57 4.81 -4.81
CA PRO A 77 -2.83 5.22 -5.44
C PRO A 77 -2.70 5.80 -6.85
N THR A 78 -1.51 6.25 -7.27
CA THR A 78 -1.32 7.06 -8.50
C THR A 78 -1.47 6.28 -9.80
N THR A 79 -1.42 4.95 -9.72
CA THR A 79 -1.35 3.99 -10.84
C THR A 79 -0.07 4.11 -11.67
N GLN A 80 1.08 4.41 -11.04
CA GLN A 80 2.35 4.53 -11.76
C GLN A 80 2.81 3.18 -12.31
N PHE A 81 3.15 3.14 -13.60
CA PHE A 81 3.70 1.96 -14.26
C PHE A 81 5.20 1.81 -13.97
N GLN A 82 5.56 0.90 -13.07
CA GLN A 82 6.95 0.54 -12.72
C GLN A 82 7.06 -0.98 -12.48
N CYS A 83 8.27 -1.54 -12.42
CA CYS A 83 8.48 -2.98 -12.26
C CYS A 83 9.39 -3.30 -11.08
N ASP A 84 8.78 -3.77 -9.99
CA ASP A 84 9.39 -3.75 -8.66
C ASP A 84 9.83 -5.17 -8.23
N THR A 85 10.96 -5.25 -7.52
CA THR A 85 11.58 -6.53 -7.14
C THR A 85 10.67 -7.33 -6.20
N GLY A 86 10.25 -8.52 -6.64
CA GLY A 86 9.36 -9.40 -5.88
C GLY A 86 7.87 -8.99 -5.91
N ALA A 87 7.50 -7.93 -6.63
CA ALA A 87 6.11 -7.55 -6.79
C ALA A 87 5.34 -8.57 -7.65
N THR A 88 4.09 -8.84 -7.30
CA THR A 88 3.17 -9.60 -8.14
C THR A 88 2.76 -8.74 -9.34
N PRO A 89 2.99 -9.17 -10.60
CA PRO A 89 2.64 -8.39 -11.79
C PRO A 89 1.15 -8.00 -11.83
N THR A 90 0.84 -6.71 -12.02
CA THR A 90 -0.55 -6.25 -12.15
C THR A 90 -1.15 -6.84 -13.43
N SER A 91 -2.25 -7.58 -13.28
CA SER A 91 -3.01 -8.16 -14.39
C SER A 91 -4.01 -7.18 -14.99
N GLY A 92 -4.26 -7.30 -16.29
CA GLY A 92 -5.16 -6.44 -17.06
C GLY A 92 -4.46 -5.72 -18.22
N PHE A 93 -3.14 -5.91 -18.38
CA PHE A 93 -2.42 -5.44 -19.56
C PHE A 93 -2.64 -6.35 -20.76
N ASP A 94 -2.75 -5.77 -21.94
CA ASP A 94 -2.72 -6.49 -23.22
C ASP A 94 -1.99 -5.67 -24.28
N ILE A 95 -1.53 -6.32 -25.36
CA ILE A 95 -0.98 -5.67 -26.56
C ILE A 95 -1.82 -6.08 -27.75
N GLY A 96 -2.50 -5.10 -28.36
CA GLY A 96 -3.34 -5.29 -29.53
C GLY A 96 -2.55 -5.72 -30.79
N PRO A 97 -3.25 -6.20 -31.84
CA PRO A 97 -2.61 -6.59 -33.11
C PRO A 97 -2.02 -5.40 -33.90
N ASP A 98 -2.36 -4.18 -33.50
CA ASP A 98 -1.77 -2.90 -33.92
C ASP A 98 -0.51 -2.52 -33.11
N GLY A 99 -0.16 -3.32 -32.10
CA GLY A 99 0.95 -3.08 -31.18
C GLY A 99 0.61 -2.14 -30.03
N ILE A 100 -0.63 -1.66 -29.89
CA ILE A 100 -1.03 -0.73 -28.82
C ILE A 100 -1.18 -1.47 -27.49
N VAL A 101 -0.56 -0.95 -26.43
CA VAL A 101 -0.77 -1.45 -25.06
C VAL A 101 -2.10 -0.92 -24.54
N THR A 102 -2.89 -1.78 -23.91
CA THR A 102 -4.04 -1.35 -23.10
C THR A 102 -3.89 -1.80 -21.65
N TYR A 103 -4.57 -1.12 -20.74
CA TYR A 103 -4.85 -1.62 -19.39
C TYR A 103 -6.37 -1.69 -19.18
N ASN A 104 -6.89 -2.88 -18.87
CA ASN A 104 -8.32 -3.21 -18.83
C ASN A 104 -9.08 -2.73 -20.09
N GLY A 105 -8.45 -2.84 -21.26
CA GLY A 105 -9.00 -2.41 -22.55
C GLY A 105 -8.89 -0.90 -22.84
N ASN A 106 -8.37 -0.09 -21.91
CA ASN A 106 -8.12 1.34 -22.13
C ASN A 106 -6.70 1.58 -22.71
N PRO A 107 -6.53 2.20 -23.90
CA PRO A 107 -5.24 2.55 -24.48
C PRO A 107 -4.67 3.90 -24.00
N VAL A 108 -5.40 4.64 -23.15
CA VAL A 108 -4.99 5.96 -22.65
C VAL A 108 -4.19 5.82 -21.37
N PHE A 109 -2.94 6.28 -21.43
CA PHE A 109 -2.04 6.46 -20.30
C PHE A 109 -1.73 7.96 -20.13
N TYR A 110 -1.04 8.31 -19.05
CA TYR A 110 -0.69 9.68 -18.68
C TYR A 110 0.79 9.78 -18.38
N ALA A 111 1.44 10.82 -18.90
CA ALA A 111 2.84 11.14 -18.64
C ALA A 111 2.90 12.41 -17.79
N CYS A 112 3.38 12.31 -16.55
CA CYS A 112 3.48 13.45 -15.63
C CYS A 112 4.94 13.86 -15.38
N PRO A 113 5.26 15.18 -15.41
CA PRO A 113 6.63 15.65 -15.47
C PRO A 113 7.36 15.54 -14.13
N VAL A 114 8.42 14.75 -14.10
CA VAL A 114 9.33 14.61 -12.94
C VAL A 114 10.16 15.88 -12.74
N ASN A 115 10.41 16.65 -13.81
CA ASN A 115 11.10 17.93 -13.79
C ASN A 115 10.93 18.69 -15.12
N GLU A 116 11.36 19.95 -15.15
CA GLU A 116 11.30 20.88 -16.29
C GLU A 116 12.11 20.45 -17.53
N LYS A 117 12.92 19.38 -17.46
CA LYS A 117 13.77 18.92 -18.58
C LYS A 117 13.07 17.92 -19.51
N GLY A 118 11.76 17.73 -19.38
CA GLY A 118 11.00 16.79 -20.21
C GLY A 118 11.18 15.33 -19.81
N VAL A 119 11.41 15.06 -18.52
CA VAL A 119 11.42 13.71 -17.96
C VAL A 119 10.03 13.40 -17.40
N TYR A 120 9.44 12.26 -17.74
CA TYR A 120 8.09 11.90 -17.32
C TYR A 120 8.01 10.49 -16.72
N ASN A 121 7.25 10.37 -15.63
CA ASN A 121 6.74 9.09 -15.13
C ASN A 121 5.44 8.73 -15.88
N ILE A 122 5.11 7.44 -15.99
CA ILE A 122 3.92 6.93 -16.70
C ILE A 122 2.87 6.41 -15.71
N TYR A 123 1.60 6.72 -15.95
CA TYR A 123 0.44 6.36 -15.11
C TYR A 123 -0.73 5.85 -15.98
N SER A 124 -1.58 4.96 -15.46
CA SER A 124 -2.79 4.50 -16.18
C SER A 124 -4.02 5.42 -16.02
N GLN A 125 -3.99 6.30 -15.02
CA GLN A 125 -5.04 7.26 -14.68
C GLN A 125 -4.44 8.68 -14.56
N PRO A 126 -5.25 9.74 -14.73
CA PRO A 126 -4.79 11.10 -14.45
C PRO A 126 -4.54 11.29 -12.95
N ILE A 127 -3.47 12.01 -12.59
CA ILE A 127 -3.27 12.46 -11.21
C ILE A 127 -4.10 13.71 -10.99
N GLU A 128 -5.02 13.69 -10.03
CA GLU A 128 -5.81 14.87 -9.68
C GLU A 128 -4.94 15.96 -9.05
N GLY A 129 -5.14 17.21 -9.48
CA GLY A 129 -4.42 18.37 -8.95
C GLY A 129 -2.98 18.54 -9.43
N GLU A 130 -2.44 17.69 -10.31
CA GLU A 130 -1.06 17.81 -10.83
C GLU A 130 -1.02 18.51 -12.22
N PRO A 131 -0.69 19.83 -12.28
CA PRO A 131 -0.63 20.55 -13.55
C PRO A 131 0.62 20.14 -14.35
N GLY A 132 0.41 19.53 -15.51
CA GLY A 132 1.48 19.13 -16.43
C GLY A 132 1.39 17.68 -16.91
N CYS A 133 0.56 16.85 -16.27
CA CYS A 133 0.21 15.52 -16.79
C CYS A 133 -0.42 15.63 -18.19
N VAL A 134 0.15 14.92 -19.17
CA VAL A 134 -0.33 14.88 -20.56
C VAL A 134 -0.75 13.47 -20.96
N LYS A 135 -1.81 13.36 -21.77
CA LYS A 135 -2.25 12.06 -22.31
C LYS A 135 -1.24 11.50 -23.30
N ILE A 136 -0.99 10.20 -23.17
CA ILE A 136 -0.15 9.41 -24.07
C ILE A 136 -0.81 8.05 -24.38
N THR A 137 -0.30 7.38 -25.40
CA THR A 137 -0.57 5.97 -25.67
C THR A 137 0.76 5.22 -25.74
N LEU A 138 0.79 4.04 -25.12
CA LEU A 138 1.94 3.13 -25.14
C LEU A 138 1.78 2.12 -26.28
N SER A 139 2.87 1.77 -26.94
CA SER A 139 2.93 0.77 -28.01
C SER A 139 4.20 -0.07 -27.95
N SER A 140 4.18 -1.25 -28.58
CA SER A 140 5.40 -2.02 -28.82
C SER A 140 6.34 -1.28 -29.77
N ALA A 141 7.62 -1.20 -29.42
CA ALA A 141 8.70 -0.66 -30.25
C ALA A 141 9.55 -1.76 -30.93
N GLY A 142 9.06 -3.00 -30.92
CA GLY A 142 9.78 -4.19 -31.37
C GLY A 142 10.29 -5.07 -30.22
N SER A 143 10.89 -6.20 -30.57
CA SER A 143 11.41 -7.20 -29.63
C SER A 143 12.64 -6.71 -28.84
N CYS A 144 12.79 -7.14 -27.59
CA CYS A 144 14.01 -6.89 -26.83
C CYS A 144 15.26 -7.45 -27.54
N GLY A 145 16.39 -6.74 -27.44
CA GLY A 145 17.61 -7.06 -28.19
C GLY A 145 17.64 -6.53 -29.63
N SER A 146 16.50 -6.09 -30.18
CA SER A 146 16.51 -5.21 -31.35
C SER A 146 17.19 -3.89 -30.97
N GLY A 147 18.34 -3.62 -31.58
CA GLY A 147 19.07 -2.37 -31.37
C GLY A 147 18.19 -1.18 -31.76
N ALA A 148 18.12 -0.16 -30.89
CA ALA A 148 17.13 0.89 -30.96
C ALA A 148 17.03 1.53 -32.37
N PRO A 149 15.82 1.72 -32.94
CA PRO A 149 15.66 2.59 -34.08
C PRO A 149 16.18 3.97 -33.69
N LYS A 150 17.15 4.50 -34.45
CA LYS A 150 17.74 5.82 -34.17
C LYS A 150 16.64 6.84 -34.03
N SER A 151 16.77 7.71 -33.02
CA SER A 151 15.81 8.77 -32.70
C SER A 151 15.46 9.57 -33.96
N SER A 152 14.26 9.29 -34.49
CA SER A 152 13.69 10.11 -35.55
C SER A 152 13.44 11.50 -34.98
N PRO A 153 13.89 12.58 -35.63
CA PRO A 153 13.66 13.93 -35.13
C PRO A 153 12.17 14.19 -34.93
N LEU A 154 11.83 15.00 -33.91
CA LEU A 154 10.46 15.44 -33.69
C LEU A 154 9.88 16.03 -35.00
N PRO A 155 8.59 15.78 -35.31
CA PRO A 155 7.86 16.58 -36.29
C PRO A 155 7.90 18.05 -35.85
N GLN A 156 8.77 18.84 -36.49
CA GLN A 156 8.87 20.26 -36.19
C GLN A 156 7.61 20.96 -36.67
N SER A 157 6.91 21.65 -35.76
CA SER A 157 5.85 22.59 -36.14
C SER A 157 6.39 23.58 -37.18
N PRO A 158 5.66 23.88 -38.26
CA PRO A 158 6.18 24.68 -39.36
C PRO A 158 6.65 26.06 -38.86
N PRO A 159 7.85 26.51 -39.23
CA PRO A 159 8.43 27.73 -38.67
C PRO A 159 7.64 28.96 -39.10
N LYS A 160 7.25 29.78 -38.13
CA LYS A 160 6.72 31.13 -38.37
C LYS A 160 7.81 31.97 -39.07
N PRO A 161 7.53 32.63 -40.21
CA PRO A 161 8.55 33.33 -40.98
C PRO A 161 9.13 34.52 -40.21
N SER A 162 10.46 34.56 -40.10
CA SER A 162 11.21 35.67 -39.50
C SER A 162 11.54 36.77 -40.53
N PRO A 163 11.55 38.06 -40.16
CA PRO A 163 11.95 39.14 -41.07
C PRO A 163 13.44 39.08 -41.46
N PRO A 164 13.82 39.61 -42.63
CA PRO A 164 15.19 39.51 -43.14
C PRO A 164 16.16 40.55 -42.52
N GLY A 165 17.26 40.04 -41.98
CA GLY A 165 18.62 40.60 -42.11
C GLY A 165 18.92 42.02 -41.62
N GLN A 166 19.61 42.14 -40.48
CA GLN A 166 20.55 43.24 -40.21
C GLN A 166 21.88 42.70 -39.64
N SER A 167 22.98 43.39 -39.94
CA SER A 167 24.36 42.93 -39.72
C SER A 167 24.85 43.04 -38.25
N PRO A 168 25.81 42.20 -37.81
CA PRO A 168 26.29 42.20 -36.43
C PRO A 168 27.16 43.43 -36.09
N PRO A 169 26.90 44.15 -34.98
CA PRO A 169 27.79 45.19 -34.47
C PRO A 169 29.11 44.64 -33.90
N LYS A 170 30.16 45.47 -33.90
CA LYS A 170 31.49 45.12 -33.36
C LYS A 170 31.52 45.05 -31.83
N LYS A 171 32.33 44.12 -31.32
CA LYS A 171 32.59 43.87 -29.89
C LYS A 171 33.43 45.00 -29.25
N PRO A 172 33.01 45.62 -28.13
CA PRO A 172 33.86 46.56 -27.36
C PRO A 172 35.00 45.85 -26.61
N PRO A 173 36.10 46.55 -26.28
CA PRO A 173 37.20 46.01 -25.48
C PRO A 173 36.84 45.93 -23.97
N PRO A 174 37.52 45.06 -23.19
CA PRO A 174 37.24 44.88 -21.76
C PRO A 174 37.71 46.09 -20.92
N LYS A 175 36.93 46.45 -19.90
CA LYS A 175 37.36 47.37 -18.82
C LYS A 175 37.89 46.57 -17.63
N GLN A 176 38.92 47.09 -16.99
CA GLN A 176 39.58 46.49 -15.82
C GLN A 176 38.82 46.80 -14.52
N SER A 177 38.91 45.90 -13.54
CA SER A 177 38.28 46.03 -12.22
C SER A 177 39.17 46.83 -11.25
N PRO A 178 38.61 47.75 -10.44
CA PRO A 178 39.29 48.32 -9.28
C PRO A 178 39.45 47.29 -8.13
N PRO A 179 40.44 47.47 -7.23
CA PRO A 179 40.64 46.61 -6.06
C PRO A 179 39.65 46.92 -4.91
N PRO A 180 39.46 46.00 -3.94
CA PRO A 180 38.48 46.15 -2.87
C PRO A 180 38.96 47.09 -1.75
N GLN A 181 38.02 47.83 -1.14
CA GLN A 181 38.21 48.48 0.16
C GLN A 181 37.19 47.95 1.17
N GLN A 182 37.65 47.80 2.42
CA GLN A 182 36.83 47.39 3.57
C GLN A 182 36.07 48.57 4.16
N SER A 183 35.00 48.30 4.90
CA SER A 183 34.40 49.24 5.86
C SER A 183 33.79 48.48 7.05
N PRO A 184 33.76 49.06 8.26
CA PRO A 184 33.55 48.30 9.51
C PRO A 184 32.08 48.13 9.94
N ASN A 185 31.92 47.47 11.08
CA ASN A 185 30.68 47.02 11.74
C ASN A 185 29.71 48.18 12.14
N PRO A 186 28.42 47.90 12.42
CA PRO A 186 27.35 48.91 12.49
C PRO A 186 27.11 49.49 13.90
N SER A 187 26.35 50.60 13.93
CA SER A 187 25.75 51.18 15.13
C SER A 187 24.24 51.38 14.98
N GLN A 188 23.49 51.10 16.05
CA GLN A 188 22.07 51.45 16.24
C GLN A 188 21.91 52.99 16.39
N PRO A 189 20.71 53.62 16.24
CA PRO A 189 19.67 53.49 17.28
C PRO A 189 18.17 53.72 16.89
N SER A 190 17.30 53.42 17.89
CA SER A 190 15.96 54.02 18.18
C SER A 190 14.71 53.75 17.32
N TYR A 191 13.61 53.43 18.02
CA TYR A 191 12.21 53.63 17.60
C TYR A 191 11.75 55.08 17.93
N PRO A 192 10.55 55.55 17.52
CA PRO A 192 9.35 55.33 18.36
C PRO A 192 8.01 55.07 17.61
N THR A 193 6.98 54.71 18.37
CA THR A 193 5.62 54.32 17.95
C THR A 193 4.74 55.47 17.42
N LYS A 194 3.73 55.16 16.58
CA LYS A 194 2.50 55.99 16.47
C LYS A 194 1.22 55.13 16.26
N GLN A 195 0.06 55.78 16.36
CA GLN A 195 -1.20 55.16 16.84
C GLN A 195 -2.30 54.97 15.78
N LEU A 196 -3.25 54.09 16.14
CA LEU A 196 -4.61 53.94 15.61
C LEU A 196 -5.49 55.20 15.84
N PRO A 197 -6.52 55.42 15.01
CA PRO A 197 -7.72 56.17 15.42
C PRO A 197 -9.05 55.43 15.18
N GLU A 198 -10.07 55.86 15.93
CA GLU A 198 -11.46 55.37 15.95
C GLU A 198 -12.41 56.60 16.15
N HIS A 199 -13.74 56.55 16.14
CA HIS A 199 -14.75 55.48 16.02
C HIS A 199 -16.06 56.12 15.49
N SER A 200 -16.91 55.45 14.69
CA SER A 200 -18.32 55.88 14.54
C SER A 200 -19.31 54.87 13.93
N THR A 201 -20.47 54.74 14.60
CA THR A 201 -21.77 54.18 14.18
C THR A 201 -22.84 54.77 15.14
N PRO A 202 -24.18 54.60 14.96
CA PRO A 202 -25.00 54.29 13.78
C PRO A 202 -25.93 55.49 13.43
N PRO A 203 -27.07 55.31 12.71
CA PRO A 203 -28.34 55.06 13.43
C PRO A 203 -29.32 54.08 12.71
N THR A 204 -30.57 53.99 13.20
CA THR A 204 -31.44 52.80 13.07
C THR A 204 -32.89 53.13 12.64
N LYS A 205 -33.55 52.27 11.82
CA LYS A 205 -34.92 51.67 12.00
C LYS A 205 -35.81 51.46 10.75
N GLN A 206 -36.23 50.19 10.59
CA GLN A 206 -37.62 49.67 10.41
C GLN A 206 -38.45 49.81 9.10
N ARG A 207 -39.00 48.64 8.71
CA ARG A 207 -40.30 48.33 8.06
C ARG A 207 -40.55 48.91 6.64
N TYR A 208 -41.12 48.16 5.70
CA TYR A 208 -42.33 47.32 5.83
C TYR A 208 -42.21 45.88 5.28
N SER A 209 -43.34 45.13 5.30
CA SER A 209 -43.46 43.72 4.93
C SER A 209 -44.60 43.52 3.92
N SER A 210 -44.44 42.59 2.96
CA SER A 210 -45.52 41.83 2.32
C SER A 210 -44.98 40.53 1.69
N TYR A 211 -45.66 39.42 1.93
CA TYR A 211 -45.57 38.13 1.22
C TYR A 211 -46.60 38.13 0.03
N PRO A 212 -46.91 37.05 -0.74
CA PRO A 212 -46.61 35.62 -0.51
C PRO A 212 -46.36 34.69 -1.75
N THR A 213 -45.94 33.44 -1.44
CA THR A 213 -46.23 32.13 -2.11
C THR A 213 -46.08 31.94 -3.65
N GLN A 214 -45.86 30.74 -4.21
CA GLN A 214 -46.17 29.36 -3.78
C GLN A 214 -45.05 28.34 -4.04
N GLU A 215 -45.00 27.33 -3.17
CA GLU A 215 -44.71 25.93 -3.53
C GLU A 215 -46.07 25.25 -3.84
N PRO A 216 -46.13 24.21 -4.70
CA PRO A 216 -46.28 22.88 -4.09
C PRO A 216 -45.59 21.71 -4.82
N SER A 217 -44.99 20.85 -4.00
CA SER A 217 -44.92 19.38 -4.10
C SER A 217 -45.73 18.66 -5.20
N GLN A 218 -45.08 17.74 -5.92
CA GLN A 218 -45.49 16.32 -5.91
C GLN A 218 -44.45 15.35 -6.50
N SER A 219 -44.43 14.12 -5.96
CA SER A 219 -43.60 13.00 -6.42
C SER A 219 -44.33 12.12 -7.44
N PRO A 220 -43.68 11.62 -8.51
CA PRO A 220 -44.21 10.50 -9.30
C PRO A 220 -43.95 9.15 -8.61
N PRO A 221 -44.82 8.13 -8.78
CA PRO A 221 -44.75 6.86 -8.06
C PRO A 221 -43.92 5.76 -8.76
N TYR A 222 -43.68 4.66 -8.03
CA TYR A 222 -43.15 3.40 -8.56
C TYR A 222 -43.99 2.83 -9.73
N PRO A 223 -43.37 2.34 -10.81
CA PRO A 223 -43.97 1.33 -11.69
C PRO A 223 -44.11 -0.01 -10.94
N SER A 224 -45.23 -0.71 -11.13
CA SER A 224 -45.53 -1.93 -10.38
C SER A 224 -44.89 -3.20 -10.97
N LYS A 225 -44.58 -4.14 -10.07
CA LYS A 225 -44.33 -5.57 -10.35
C LYS A 225 -45.39 -6.17 -11.29
N PRO A 226 -45.00 -6.87 -12.37
CA PRO A 226 -45.86 -7.83 -13.06
C PRO A 226 -46.10 -9.08 -12.20
N THR A 227 -47.34 -9.58 -12.18
CA THR A 227 -47.72 -10.81 -11.45
C THR A 227 -47.67 -12.04 -12.37
N LEU A 228 -47.43 -13.20 -11.76
CA LEU A 228 -47.37 -14.53 -12.39
C LEU A 228 -48.65 -14.89 -13.15
N LEU A 229 -48.49 -15.65 -14.25
CA LEU A 229 -49.40 -16.72 -14.68
C LEU A 229 -48.58 -17.85 -15.36
N PRO A 230 -49.07 -19.10 -15.45
CA PRO A 230 -48.21 -20.28 -15.61
C PRO A 230 -48.44 -21.14 -16.87
N GLU A 231 -47.34 -21.63 -17.45
CA GLU A 231 -47.25 -22.89 -18.19
C GLU A 231 -45.96 -23.58 -17.65
N GLN A 232 -45.92 -24.79 -17.08
CA GLN A 232 -46.61 -26.08 -17.29
C GLN A 232 -45.97 -26.93 -18.41
N SER A 233 -45.52 -28.15 -18.01
CA SER A 233 -44.89 -29.20 -18.85
C SER A 233 -43.49 -28.85 -19.42
N SER A 234 -42.48 -29.74 -19.46
CA SER A 234 -42.48 -31.20 -19.30
C SER A 234 -41.15 -31.71 -18.68
N LYS A 235 -41.20 -32.73 -17.81
CA LYS A 235 -40.04 -33.59 -17.52
C LYS A 235 -39.97 -34.77 -18.50
N PRO A 236 -38.76 -35.24 -18.81
CA PRO A 236 -38.50 -36.69 -18.80
C PRO A 236 -37.77 -37.17 -17.53
N GLY A 237 -37.87 -38.46 -17.21
CA GLY A 237 -36.91 -39.18 -16.34
C GLY A 237 -35.59 -39.41 -17.09
N TYR A 238 -34.56 -40.06 -16.55
CA TYR A 238 -34.44 -41.10 -15.52
C TYR A 238 -32.99 -41.07 -14.93
N PRO A 239 -32.52 -42.05 -14.12
CA PRO A 239 -33.02 -42.44 -12.81
C PRO A 239 -31.92 -42.35 -11.73
N THR A 240 -32.31 -42.21 -10.46
CA THR A 240 -31.36 -42.32 -9.34
C THR A 240 -30.92 -43.77 -9.13
N GLN A 241 -29.62 -44.05 -9.15
CA GLN A 241 -29.06 -45.30 -8.59
C GLN A 241 -27.91 -44.98 -7.63
N LYS A 242 -27.93 -45.66 -6.48
CA LYS A 242 -26.97 -45.51 -5.38
C LYS A 242 -26.26 -46.84 -5.13
N PRO A 243 -24.94 -46.92 -5.32
CA PRO A 243 -24.10 -47.89 -4.63
C PRO A 243 -23.86 -47.46 -3.17
N SER A 244 -23.83 -48.42 -2.25
CA SER A 244 -23.22 -48.22 -0.92
C SER A 244 -21.70 -48.47 -0.99
N PRO A 245 -20.89 -47.92 -0.07
CA PRO A 245 -19.47 -48.24 0.01
C PRO A 245 -19.25 -49.68 0.51
N SER A 246 -18.18 -50.31 0.03
CA SER A 246 -17.69 -51.62 0.52
C SER A 246 -16.29 -51.47 1.10
N SER A 247 -16.15 -51.73 2.39
CA SER A 247 -14.86 -51.76 3.10
C SER A 247 -14.28 -53.19 3.12
N PRO A 248 -12.94 -53.35 3.07
CA PRO A 248 -12.26 -54.53 3.59
C PRO A 248 -11.36 -54.21 4.80
N GLN A 249 -11.47 -55.00 5.86
CA GLN A 249 -10.63 -54.96 7.08
C GLN A 249 -10.79 -56.30 7.84
N PRO A 250 -9.84 -56.77 8.67
CA PRO A 250 -8.37 -56.79 8.58
C PRO A 250 -7.85 -58.23 8.29
N SER A 251 -6.54 -58.49 8.41
CA SER A 251 -6.00 -59.86 8.52
C SER A 251 -4.72 -59.96 9.37
N LYS A 252 -4.75 -60.89 10.35
CA LYS A 252 -3.73 -61.42 11.29
C LYS A 252 -4.32 -62.76 11.84
N PRO A 253 -3.60 -63.72 12.48
CA PRO A 253 -2.39 -63.55 13.31
C PRO A 253 -1.31 -64.70 13.33
N ILE A 254 -0.30 -64.51 14.19
CA ILE A 254 0.63 -65.43 14.92
C ILE A 254 1.79 -66.24 14.24
N PRO A 255 2.92 -66.50 14.96
CA PRO A 255 4.14 -67.24 14.55
C PRO A 255 4.27 -68.61 15.30
N PRO A 256 5.44 -69.30 15.44
CA PRO A 256 6.41 -69.04 16.56
C PRO A 256 7.93 -69.43 16.31
N HIS A 257 8.75 -69.46 17.40
CA HIS A 257 10.13 -69.99 17.59
C HIS A 257 11.33 -69.20 16.97
N GLU A 258 12.35 -68.73 17.74
CA GLU A 258 13.50 -69.37 18.46
C GLU A 258 14.75 -69.63 17.56
N GLN A 259 16.03 -69.62 18.01
CA GLN A 259 16.60 -69.73 19.37
C GLN A 259 17.99 -69.02 19.59
N SER A 260 18.43 -69.02 20.86
CA SER A 260 19.65 -68.51 21.54
C SER A 260 21.06 -68.72 20.94
N SER A 261 22.03 -67.84 21.29
CA SER A 261 23.36 -68.22 21.84
C SER A 261 24.19 -67.05 22.45
N LYS A 262 25.13 -67.39 23.37
CA LYS A 262 26.16 -66.55 24.06
C LYS A 262 27.42 -67.40 24.35
N PRO A 263 28.65 -66.85 24.43
CA PRO A 263 29.29 -66.33 25.68
C PRO A 263 29.86 -64.89 25.49
N GLY A 264 30.41 -64.10 26.44
CA GLY A 264 31.21 -64.30 27.67
C GLY A 264 32.61 -63.65 27.43
N TYR A 265 33.24 -62.82 28.29
CA TYR A 265 33.20 -62.59 29.75
C TYR A 265 33.72 -61.18 30.15
N ALA A 266 33.34 -60.71 31.37
CA ALA A 266 34.13 -59.89 32.34
C ALA A 266 34.58 -58.43 31.99
N THR A 267 34.66 -57.45 32.91
CA THR A 267 34.27 -57.34 34.35
C THR A 267 34.16 -55.88 34.87
N GLN A 268 33.48 -55.71 36.02
CA GLN A 268 33.52 -54.59 37.00
C GLN A 268 32.57 -53.37 36.82
N LYS A 269 32.22 -52.78 37.99
CA LYS A 269 31.24 -51.69 38.27
C LYS A 269 31.85 -50.84 39.42
N PRO A 270 31.50 -49.54 39.62
CA PRO A 270 30.35 -49.20 40.47
C PRO A 270 29.47 -48.05 39.93
N SER A 271 28.39 -47.72 40.65
CA SER A 271 27.45 -46.61 40.41
C SER A 271 26.65 -46.36 41.69
N PRO A 272 26.29 -45.10 42.04
CA PRO A 272 24.86 -44.77 42.03
C PRO A 272 24.45 -43.32 41.66
N SER A 273 23.27 -43.23 41.02
CA SER A 273 22.12 -42.31 41.15
C SER A 273 22.17 -40.83 41.59
N LEU A 274 21.20 -40.07 41.03
CA LEU A 274 20.77 -38.68 41.32
C LEU A 274 20.12 -38.46 42.69
N PRO A 275 19.97 -37.18 43.11
CA PRO A 275 18.68 -36.70 43.61
C PRO A 275 18.21 -35.34 43.01
N GLN A 276 16.97 -34.94 43.33
CA GLN A 276 16.27 -33.72 42.86
C GLN A 276 16.18 -32.61 43.99
N PRO A 277 15.45 -31.47 43.86
CA PRO A 277 15.88 -30.17 44.42
C PRO A 277 15.28 -29.79 45.79
N SER A 278 15.66 -28.61 46.30
CA SER A 278 15.16 -28.03 47.57
C SER A 278 15.01 -26.49 47.52
N LYS A 279 14.22 -25.93 48.46
CA LYS A 279 13.87 -24.49 48.59
C LYS A 279 14.70 -23.78 49.70
N PRO A 280 14.55 -22.45 49.97
CA PRO A 280 15.69 -21.59 50.39
C PRO A 280 15.54 -20.85 51.75
N ALA A 281 16.65 -20.27 52.24
CA ALA A 281 16.80 -19.08 53.13
C ALA A 281 18.29 -18.93 53.56
N PRO A 282 18.78 -17.84 54.20
CA PRO A 282 18.26 -16.46 54.40
C PRO A 282 19.24 -15.35 53.92
N LEU A 283 19.04 -14.09 54.36
CA LEU A 283 19.92 -12.90 54.16
C LEU A 283 21.19 -12.92 55.05
N PRO A 284 22.15 -12.00 54.79
CA PRO A 284 22.28 -10.83 55.68
C PRO A 284 22.26 -9.45 54.95
N GLU A 285 22.16 -8.37 55.72
CA GLU A 285 22.03 -6.97 55.26
C GLU A 285 23.36 -6.22 55.18
N GLN A 286 23.44 -5.14 54.37
CA GLN A 286 23.82 -3.84 54.95
C GLN A 286 23.36 -2.60 54.16
N SER A 287 22.65 -1.74 54.90
CA SER A 287 22.33 -0.30 54.72
C SER A 287 22.92 0.50 53.54
N SER A 288 22.03 1.17 52.80
CA SER A 288 22.19 2.56 52.36
C SER A 288 20.83 3.25 52.11
N LYS A 289 20.64 4.44 52.68
CA LYS A 289 19.52 5.39 52.50
C LYS A 289 20.15 6.78 52.27
N PRO A 290 19.51 7.76 51.59
CA PRO A 290 18.11 8.16 51.81
C PRO A 290 17.33 8.56 50.53
N GLY A 291 16.13 9.15 50.68
CA GLY A 291 15.54 10.00 49.62
C GLY A 291 14.15 9.64 49.07
N TYR A 292 13.17 9.24 49.89
CA TYR A 292 11.78 9.15 49.43
C TYR A 292 11.13 10.55 49.33
N LEU A 293 10.83 11.00 48.10
CA LEU A 293 9.79 12.00 47.86
C LEU A 293 8.53 11.31 47.33
N THR A 294 7.47 11.34 48.13
CA THR A 294 6.21 10.66 47.84
C THR A 294 5.47 11.33 46.69
N GLN A 295 5.44 10.71 45.50
CA GLN A 295 4.47 11.07 44.47
C GLN A 295 3.27 10.13 44.48
N LYS A 296 2.08 10.74 44.40
CA LYS A 296 0.76 10.15 44.65
C LYS A 296 0.32 9.28 43.46
N PRO A 297 -0.38 8.15 43.67
CA PRO A 297 -1.03 7.42 42.59
C PRO A 297 -1.97 8.36 41.83
N ARG A 298 -1.79 8.48 40.50
CA ARG A 298 -2.65 9.30 39.66
C ARG A 298 -3.85 8.47 39.23
N SER A 299 -5.05 8.97 39.49
CA SER A 299 -6.33 8.32 39.17
C SER A 299 -6.47 8.00 37.67
N PRO A 300 -7.39 7.09 37.28
CA PRO A 300 -7.72 6.85 35.88
C PRO A 300 -8.05 8.16 35.15
N TYR A 301 -7.56 8.33 33.93
CA TYR A 301 -7.93 9.47 33.12
C TYR A 301 -9.40 9.33 32.69
N PRO A 302 -10.26 10.34 32.93
CA PRO A 302 -11.58 10.37 32.29
C PRO A 302 -11.41 10.49 30.78
N GLY A 303 -12.28 9.84 30.02
CA GLY A 303 -12.20 9.75 28.56
C GLY A 303 -12.01 11.12 27.90
N ARG A 304 -10.95 11.25 27.10
CA ARG A 304 -10.59 12.50 26.42
C ARG A 304 -11.60 12.75 25.29
N PRO A 305 -12.39 13.84 25.31
CA PRO A 305 -13.25 14.19 24.18
C PRO A 305 -12.38 14.56 22.97
N ALA A 306 -12.96 14.48 21.76
CA ALA A 306 -12.30 14.82 20.51
C ALA A 306 -11.59 16.19 20.61
N GLY A 307 -10.27 16.18 20.39
CA GLY A 307 -9.41 17.33 20.68
C GLY A 307 -9.52 18.40 19.60
N SER A 308 -9.85 19.63 20.00
CA SER A 308 -9.77 20.81 19.13
C SER A 308 -8.39 20.89 18.44
N PRO A 309 -8.32 21.36 17.17
CA PRO A 309 -7.16 21.19 16.33
C PRO A 309 -5.90 21.80 16.94
N SER A 310 -4.90 20.94 17.15
CA SER A 310 -3.53 21.38 17.42
C SER A 310 -2.95 22.10 16.20
N LYS A 311 -1.91 22.92 16.38
CA LYS A 311 -1.11 23.47 15.26
C LYS A 311 -0.17 22.38 14.70
N GLY A 312 -0.72 21.24 14.33
CA GLY A 312 -0.02 20.05 13.85
C GLY A 312 -0.58 19.55 12.53
N CYS A 313 -0.24 18.31 12.17
CA CYS A 313 -0.71 17.70 10.93
C CYS A 313 -2.24 17.61 10.85
N PRO A 314 -2.83 17.75 9.64
CA PRO A 314 -4.20 17.33 9.37
C PRO A 314 -4.39 15.85 9.69
N GLU A 315 -5.57 15.49 10.23
CA GLU A 315 -5.95 14.10 10.52
C GLU A 315 -6.55 13.40 9.28
N ASP A 316 -5.90 13.62 8.13
CA ASP A 316 -6.29 13.18 6.80
C ASP A 316 -5.07 12.67 6.00
N LEU A 317 -5.31 12.22 4.76
CA LEU A 317 -4.26 11.80 3.82
C LEU A 317 -4.03 12.83 2.68
N ASN A 318 -4.41 14.09 2.86
CA ASN A 318 -4.30 15.15 1.84
C ASN A 318 -2.85 15.66 1.69
N GLY A 319 -1.97 14.81 1.15
CA GLY A 319 -0.56 15.10 0.90
C GLY A 319 0.32 13.86 1.11
N ASN A 320 1.62 14.04 1.33
CA ASN A 320 2.54 12.92 1.52
C ASN A 320 2.20 12.11 2.79
N TYR A 321 1.93 10.80 2.63
CA TYR A 321 1.77 9.84 3.72
C TYR A 321 2.52 8.53 3.40
N GLN A 322 2.73 7.68 4.40
CA GLN A 322 3.11 6.29 4.24
C GLN A 322 1.97 5.40 4.74
N TYR A 323 1.69 4.34 3.99
CA TYR A 323 0.84 3.22 4.39
C TYR A 323 1.75 2.08 4.89
N PRO A 324 1.22 1.05 5.58
CA PRO A 324 2.07 -0.01 6.08
C PRO A 324 2.53 -0.94 4.95
N HIS A 325 3.85 -1.10 4.80
CA HIS A 325 4.43 -2.00 3.79
C HIS A 325 4.46 -3.47 4.26
N LEU A 326 4.20 -3.71 5.56
CA LEU A 326 3.93 -5.02 6.12
C LEU A 326 2.92 -4.90 7.27
N ILE A 327 1.95 -5.81 7.33
CA ILE A 327 1.12 -6.04 8.52
C ILE A 327 1.25 -7.52 8.90
N VAL A 328 1.57 -7.81 10.17
CA VAL A 328 1.68 -9.18 10.71
C VAL A 328 0.78 -9.32 11.93
N PRO A 329 -0.24 -10.20 11.92
CA PRO A 329 -0.99 -10.52 13.12
C PRO A 329 -0.19 -11.51 13.99
N VAL A 330 -0.23 -11.29 15.31
CA VAL A 330 0.37 -12.16 16.33
C VAL A 330 -0.68 -12.55 17.37
N ASP A 331 -0.71 -13.83 17.77
CA ASP A 331 -1.75 -14.40 18.64
C ASP A 331 -1.12 -15.01 19.89
N SER A 332 -1.44 -14.48 21.09
CA SER A 332 -0.90 -14.99 22.35
C SER A 332 -1.42 -16.39 22.72
N HIS A 333 -2.55 -16.82 22.14
CA HIS A 333 -3.03 -18.21 22.25
C HIS A 333 -2.29 -19.18 21.32
N LYS A 334 -1.53 -18.69 20.34
CA LYS A 334 -0.76 -19.49 19.39
C LYS A 334 0.65 -18.92 19.22
N PRO A 335 1.45 -18.89 20.29
CA PRO A 335 2.50 -17.90 20.41
C PRO A 335 3.69 -18.11 19.47
N ASP A 336 3.88 -19.33 18.97
CA ASP A 336 4.87 -19.69 17.94
C ASP A 336 4.30 -19.70 16.51
N GLN A 337 3.00 -19.46 16.32
CA GLN A 337 2.42 -19.37 14.98
C GLN A 337 2.86 -18.08 14.29
N LYS A 338 3.54 -18.26 13.16
CA LYS A 338 3.80 -17.21 12.18
C LYS A 338 2.61 -17.15 11.23
N PHE A 339 1.99 -15.98 11.11
CA PHE A 339 0.82 -15.79 10.24
C PHE A 339 1.19 -15.25 8.85
N GLY A 340 2.43 -14.79 8.65
CA GLY A 340 2.87 -14.16 7.41
C GLY A 340 2.40 -12.71 7.27
N SER A 341 2.56 -12.15 6.06
CA SER A 341 1.99 -10.85 5.70
C SER A 341 0.46 -10.93 5.61
N SER A 342 -0.21 -9.83 5.97
CA SER A 342 -1.66 -9.66 5.92
C SER A 342 -2.03 -8.30 5.33
N TYR A 343 -3.18 -8.23 4.67
CA TYR A 343 -3.84 -6.96 4.30
C TYR A 343 -4.96 -6.58 5.27
N ASN A 344 -5.34 -7.51 6.16
CA ASN A 344 -6.32 -7.26 7.22
C ASN A 344 -5.61 -7.05 8.56
N CYS A 345 -5.97 -5.96 9.24
CA CYS A 345 -5.68 -5.76 10.64
C CYS A 345 -6.67 -6.56 11.50
N GLN A 346 -6.16 -7.27 12.51
CA GLN A 346 -6.93 -7.97 13.54
C GLN A 346 -6.48 -7.48 14.92
N ILE A 347 -7.44 -6.95 15.69
CA ILE A 347 -7.25 -6.37 17.02
C ILE A 347 -8.25 -7.05 17.97
N ARG A 348 -7.73 -7.79 18.96
CA ARG A 348 -8.45 -8.47 20.04
C ARG A 348 -7.59 -8.49 21.31
N SER A 349 -8.16 -8.93 22.42
CA SER A 349 -7.45 -9.17 23.69
C SER A 349 -6.30 -10.18 23.62
N THR A 350 -6.27 -11.07 22.61
CA THR A 350 -5.13 -11.98 22.36
C THR A 350 -4.50 -11.87 20.99
N VAL A 351 -5.09 -11.12 20.06
CA VAL A 351 -4.56 -10.94 18.70
C VAL A 351 -4.22 -9.47 18.49
N CYS A 352 -2.93 -9.18 18.31
CA CYS A 352 -2.45 -7.85 17.96
C CYS A 352 -2.01 -7.84 16.50
N SER A 353 -2.02 -6.67 15.86
CA SER A 353 -1.44 -6.46 14.53
C SER A 353 -0.24 -5.55 14.61
N ILE A 354 0.89 -6.02 14.08
CA ILE A 354 2.13 -5.25 13.98
C ILE A 354 2.25 -4.71 12.56
N PHE A 355 2.52 -3.42 12.44
CA PHE A 355 2.66 -2.68 11.19
C PHE A 355 4.11 -2.24 11.03
N ASN A 356 4.69 -2.36 9.83
CA ASN A 356 5.94 -1.68 9.45
C ASN A 356 5.64 -0.55 8.46
N PHE A 357 6.33 0.58 8.61
CA PHE A 357 6.35 1.68 7.65
C PHE A 357 7.79 2.05 7.34
N ASP A 358 8.15 2.11 6.06
CA ASP A 358 9.46 2.60 5.63
C ASP A 358 9.38 4.10 5.37
N ILE A 359 10.10 4.90 6.16
CA ILE A 359 10.04 6.36 6.04
C ILE A 359 11.09 6.80 5.02
N PRO A 360 10.72 7.37 3.85
CA PRO A 360 11.68 7.70 2.81
C PRO A 360 12.57 8.89 3.21
N GLN A 361 13.78 8.98 2.62
CA GLN A 361 14.74 10.05 2.95
C GLN A 361 14.18 11.47 2.71
N SER A 362 13.23 11.62 1.80
CA SER A 362 12.51 12.88 1.50
C SER A 362 11.65 13.41 2.67
N TYR A 363 11.52 12.65 3.76
CA TYR A 363 10.86 13.06 4.99
C TYR A 363 11.86 13.63 6.03
N SER A 364 13.18 13.57 5.77
CA SER A 364 14.21 14.06 6.71
C SER A 364 14.04 15.54 7.04
N GLY A 365 14.08 15.88 8.33
CA GLY A 365 13.86 17.25 8.83
C GLY A 365 12.40 17.71 8.91
N ASN A 366 11.43 16.84 8.62
CA ASN A 366 9.99 17.15 8.67
C ASN A 366 9.32 16.43 9.86
N THR A 367 8.07 16.79 10.14
CA THR A 367 7.23 16.14 11.16
C THR A 367 6.50 14.94 10.56
N CYS A 368 6.36 13.87 11.33
CA CYS A 368 5.55 12.70 11.00
C CYS A 368 4.50 12.52 12.10
N THR A 369 3.26 12.30 11.71
CA THR A 369 2.15 12.01 12.61
C THR A 369 1.58 10.64 12.32
N LEU A 370 1.57 9.76 13.31
CA LEU A 370 0.89 8.47 13.26
C LEU A 370 -0.59 8.71 13.48
N VAL A 371 -1.41 8.43 12.47
CA VAL A 371 -2.87 8.58 12.50
C VAL A 371 -3.54 7.23 12.28
N PHE A 372 -4.63 7.00 12.99
CA PHE A 372 -5.56 5.91 12.71
C PHE A 372 -6.88 6.49 12.20
N LEU A 373 -7.32 6.03 11.03
CA LEU A 373 -8.48 6.55 10.32
C LEU A 373 -9.57 5.46 10.33
N PHE A 374 -10.77 5.81 10.81
CA PHE A 374 -11.85 4.85 10.99
C PHE A 374 -13.21 5.45 10.58
N PRO A 375 -13.50 5.52 9.28
CA PRO A 375 -14.72 6.12 8.74
C PRO A 375 -15.96 5.25 9.00
N LYS A 376 -17.14 5.77 8.68
CA LYS A 376 -18.38 4.98 8.71
C LYS A 376 -18.36 3.97 7.56
N GLN A 377 -18.95 2.80 7.77
CA GLN A 377 -19.07 1.77 6.71
C GLN A 377 -19.77 2.28 5.44
N SER A 378 -20.63 3.29 5.55
CA SER A 378 -21.29 3.98 4.43
C SER A 378 -20.40 4.95 3.65
N GLN A 379 -19.11 5.06 4.00
CA GLN A 379 -18.10 5.86 3.29
C GLN A 379 -17.02 4.97 2.63
N LEU A 380 -17.08 3.65 2.86
CA LEU A 380 -16.14 2.68 2.28
C LEU A 380 -16.75 2.06 1.03
N GLU A 381 -15.95 1.94 -0.03
CA GLU A 381 -16.37 1.32 -1.30
C GLU A 381 -15.64 -0.02 -1.53
N THR A 382 -14.32 -0.04 -1.29
CA THR A 382 -13.44 -1.20 -1.52
C THR A 382 -13.04 -1.95 -0.24
N SER A 383 -13.24 -1.33 0.93
CA SER A 383 -12.96 -1.93 2.24
C SER A 383 -14.22 -2.14 3.08
N THR A 384 -14.08 -2.89 4.17
CA THR A 384 -15.13 -3.09 5.17
C THR A 384 -14.49 -3.44 6.51
N TYR A 385 -15.24 -3.27 7.60
CA TYR A 385 -14.82 -3.66 8.94
C TYR A 385 -15.90 -4.44 9.68
N LYS A 386 -15.47 -5.21 10.68
CA LYS A 386 -16.31 -5.80 11.72
C LYS A 386 -15.77 -5.33 13.07
N ILE A 387 -16.63 -4.68 13.85
CA ILE A 387 -16.31 -4.19 15.20
C ILE A 387 -17.37 -4.70 16.18
N SER A 388 -16.94 -5.16 17.35
CA SER A 388 -17.80 -5.65 18.43
C SER A 388 -17.07 -5.58 19.79
N GLY A 389 -17.83 -5.64 20.88
CA GLY A 389 -17.29 -5.58 22.24
C GLY A 389 -16.89 -4.18 22.68
N HIS A 390 -16.27 -4.09 23.85
CA HIS A 390 -15.90 -2.84 24.51
C HIS A 390 -14.43 -2.86 24.97
N GLY A 391 -13.78 -1.71 24.83
CA GLY A 391 -12.38 -1.52 25.17
C GLY A 391 -11.71 -0.49 24.27
N GLU A 392 -10.40 -0.45 24.35
CA GLU A 392 -9.54 0.51 23.65
C GLU A 392 -8.55 -0.21 22.73
N ILE A 393 -8.08 0.50 21.70
CA ILE A 393 -6.89 0.10 20.96
C ILE A 393 -5.67 0.65 21.72
N ASP A 394 -4.85 -0.24 22.26
CA ASP A 394 -3.54 0.07 22.81
C ASP A 394 -2.52 0.18 21.67
N VAL A 395 -1.76 1.27 21.60
CA VAL A 395 -0.71 1.46 20.57
C VAL A 395 0.68 1.50 21.20
N THR A 396 1.59 0.69 20.65
CA THR A 396 2.97 0.59 21.12
C THR A 396 3.94 0.71 19.94
N MET A 397 4.94 1.59 20.05
CA MET A 397 6.10 1.60 19.15
C MET A 397 7.06 0.48 19.53
N LEU A 398 7.58 -0.25 18.54
CA LEU A 398 8.52 -1.35 18.73
C LEU A 398 9.98 -0.91 18.51
N LYS A 399 10.93 -1.67 19.07
CA LYS A 399 12.38 -1.36 19.01
C LYS A 399 13.03 -1.67 17.66
N ASN A 400 12.49 -2.62 16.92
CA ASN A 400 12.98 -3.07 15.61
C ASN A 400 11.79 -3.37 14.69
N PRO A 401 12.00 -3.46 13.37
CA PRO A 401 10.99 -3.92 12.42
C PRO A 401 10.51 -5.36 12.69
N ALA A 402 9.24 -5.64 12.37
CA ALA A 402 8.74 -7.01 12.27
C ALA A 402 9.05 -7.63 10.90
N SER A 403 8.78 -8.91 10.73
CA SER A 403 8.92 -9.65 9.47
C SER A 403 7.79 -10.63 9.29
N GLU A 404 7.59 -11.18 8.08
CA GLU A 404 6.62 -12.27 7.86
C GLU A 404 6.85 -13.51 8.74
N ASN A 405 8.08 -13.65 9.27
CA ASN A 405 8.48 -14.70 10.22
C ASN A 405 8.20 -14.34 11.69
N THR A 406 7.50 -13.24 11.96
CA THR A 406 7.11 -12.80 13.29
C THR A 406 5.88 -13.58 13.80
N SER A 407 5.91 -13.85 15.09
CA SER A 407 4.97 -14.58 15.94
C SER A 407 5.00 -13.92 17.33
N TYR A 408 4.06 -14.23 18.21
CA TYR A 408 3.98 -13.57 19.53
C TYR A 408 5.24 -13.80 20.40
N ASN A 409 5.91 -14.95 20.28
CA ASN A 409 7.12 -15.28 21.04
C ASN A 409 8.41 -14.62 20.51
N ASN A 410 8.49 -14.28 19.22
CA ASN A 410 9.70 -13.70 18.61
C ASN A 410 9.52 -12.26 18.09
N GLN A 411 8.39 -11.61 18.41
CA GLN A 411 8.11 -10.24 17.99
C GLN A 411 9.13 -9.22 18.56
N PRO A 412 9.37 -8.11 17.85
CA PRO A 412 10.28 -7.07 18.33
C PRO A 412 9.86 -6.52 19.69
N GLY A 413 10.83 -6.34 20.59
CA GLY A 413 10.56 -5.82 21.93
C GLY A 413 9.96 -4.40 21.91
N LYS A 414 9.02 -4.13 22.81
CA LYS A 414 8.32 -2.85 22.95
C LYS A 414 9.31 -1.72 23.29
N ALA A 415 9.22 -0.58 22.61
CA ALA A 415 10.06 0.61 22.81
C ALA A 415 9.38 1.65 23.70
N SER A 416 8.15 2.04 23.34
CA SER A 416 7.32 2.98 24.10
C SER A 416 5.84 2.73 23.82
N SER A 417 4.98 2.88 24.83
CA SER A 417 3.55 3.01 24.59
C SER A 417 3.26 4.44 24.09
N LEU A 418 2.39 4.54 23.09
CA LEU A 418 1.90 5.81 22.55
C LEU A 418 0.54 6.21 23.12
N GLY A 419 0.00 5.39 24.03
CA GLY A 419 -1.33 5.54 24.63
C GLY A 419 -2.36 4.59 24.04
N SER A 420 -3.61 4.80 24.48
CA SER A 420 -4.77 3.96 24.17
C SER A 420 -5.96 4.85 23.79
N PHE A 421 -6.87 4.34 22.96
CA PHE A 421 -8.11 5.07 22.62
C PHE A 421 -9.30 4.15 22.31
N SER A 422 -10.47 4.57 22.79
CA SER A 422 -11.77 4.01 22.42
C SER A 422 -12.10 4.34 20.96
N VAL A 423 -12.24 3.30 20.13
CA VAL A 423 -12.46 3.40 18.68
C VAL A 423 -13.96 3.42 18.32
N SER A 424 -14.40 4.33 17.43
CA SER A 424 -15.79 4.41 16.98
C SER A 424 -15.92 4.95 15.53
N PRO A 425 -16.86 4.44 14.70
CA PRO A 425 -16.88 4.79 13.27
C PRO A 425 -17.22 6.25 12.95
N GLY A 426 -16.53 6.80 11.96
CA GLY A 426 -16.65 8.18 11.50
C GLY A 426 -15.66 9.15 12.16
N ASN A 427 -14.52 8.66 12.65
CA ASN A 427 -13.52 9.46 13.37
C ASN A 427 -12.10 9.23 12.82
N SER A 428 -11.26 10.26 12.94
CA SER A 428 -9.80 10.17 12.84
C SER A 428 -9.19 10.23 14.25
N TYR A 429 -7.97 9.67 14.39
CA TYR A 429 -7.26 9.61 15.66
C TYR A 429 -5.77 9.89 15.46
N THR A 430 -5.28 11.09 15.81
CA THR A 430 -3.84 11.31 16.01
C THR A 430 -3.34 10.55 17.24
N ILE A 431 -2.44 9.60 17.02
CA ILE A 431 -1.83 8.77 18.06
C ILE A 431 -0.54 9.45 18.57
N SER A 432 0.35 9.85 17.68
CA SER A 432 1.62 10.49 18.02
C SER A 432 2.10 11.42 16.91
N SER A 433 2.88 12.44 17.27
CA SER A 433 3.48 13.38 16.33
C SER A 433 4.89 13.77 16.78
N GLY A 434 5.86 13.83 15.87
CA GLY A 434 7.26 14.11 16.16
C GLY A 434 8.12 14.09 14.89
N SER A 435 9.45 14.19 15.00
CA SER A 435 10.34 14.16 13.84
C SER A 435 10.23 12.85 13.04
N CYS A 436 10.20 12.92 11.71
CA CYS A 436 10.23 11.74 10.85
C CYS A 436 11.52 10.93 10.99
N ALA A 437 11.40 9.62 11.18
CA ALA A 437 12.51 8.66 11.22
C ALA A 437 13.03 8.32 9.81
N ALA A 438 13.44 9.33 9.05
CA ALA A 438 13.76 9.20 7.63
C ALA A 438 14.92 8.22 7.34
N SER A 439 14.77 7.45 6.25
CA SER A 439 15.58 6.27 5.90
C SER A 439 15.57 5.15 6.93
N GLN A 440 14.45 4.96 7.65
CA GLN A 440 14.28 3.87 8.61
C GLN A 440 12.91 3.21 8.44
N THR A 441 12.88 1.88 8.62
CA THR A 441 11.65 1.14 8.89
C THR A 441 11.28 1.33 10.36
N VAL A 442 10.08 1.84 10.64
CA VAL A 442 9.52 1.95 12.00
C VAL A 442 8.32 1.02 12.15
N SER A 443 8.10 0.50 13.36
CA SER A 443 7.01 -0.44 13.61
C SER A 443 6.15 -0.12 14.82
N TYR A 444 4.85 -0.40 14.67
CA TYR A 444 3.82 -0.16 15.68
C TYR A 444 2.94 -1.39 15.85
N GLU A 445 2.66 -1.76 17.09
CA GLU A 445 1.75 -2.84 17.48
C GLU A 445 0.43 -2.21 17.96
N LEU A 446 -0.69 -2.70 17.42
CA LEU A 446 -2.05 -2.39 17.88
C LEU A 446 -2.64 -3.64 18.53
N CYS A 447 -2.97 -3.54 19.81
CA CYS A 447 -3.64 -4.58 20.60
C CYS A 447 -5.03 -4.10 21.06
N GLY A 448 -5.96 -5.03 21.30
CA GLY A 448 -7.27 -4.70 21.86
C GLY A 448 -7.32 -4.93 23.37
N THR A 449 -7.98 -4.04 24.12
CA THR A 449 -8.29 -4.28 25.54
C THR A 449 -9.76 -4.68 25.74
N GLY A 450 -10.10 -5.23 26.90
CA GLY A 450 -11.45 -5.68 27.21
C GLY A 450 -11.90 -6.86 26.33
N ASP A 451 -13.12 -6.77 25.78
CA ASP A 451 -13.67 -7.71 24.79
C ASP A 451 -13.73 -7.10 23.37
N LEU A 452 -13.09 -5.94 23.15
CA LEU A 452 -12.97 -5.31 21.84
C LEU A 452 -12.42 -6.31 20.80
N SER A 453 -13.16 -6.49 19.70
CA SER A 453 -12.74 -7.22 18.52
C SER A 453 -13.00 -6.37 17.29
N LEU A 454 -11.92 -5.89 16.65
CA LEU A 454 -11.93 -5.14 15.40
C LEU A 454 -11.16 -5.92 14.33
N ASN A 455 -11.76 -6.08 13.15
CA ASN A 455 -11.08 -6.53 11.92
C ASN A 455 -11.43 -5.58 10.77
N TYR A 456 -10.44 -5.06 10.07
CA TYR A 456 -10.62 -4.25 8.85
C TYR A 456 -9.55 -4.59 7.80
N PHE A 457 -9.87 -4.37 6.52
CA PHE A 457 -8.88 -4.36 5.43
C PHE A 457 -8.26 -2.96 5.34
N GLN A 458 -6.93 -2.86 5.39
CA GLN A 458 -6.20 -1.59 5.32
C GLN A 458 -6.35 -1.01 3.90
N ASP A 459 -6.96 0.17 3.77
CA ASP A 459 -7.33 0.73 2.47
C ASP A 459 -7.37 2.26 2.50
N TYR A 460 -7.13 2.90 1.35
CA TYR A 460 -7.22 4.34 1.17
C TYR A 460 -8.50 4.77 0.41
N ASN A 461 -9.17 3.84 -0.29
CA ASN A 461 -10.19 4.15 -1.30
C ASN A 461 -11.63 4.31 -0.77
N PRO A 462 -12.38 5.31 -1.27
CA PRO A 462 -11.97 6.72 -1.34
C PRO A 462 -11.95 7.38 0.06
N SER A 463 -12.50 6.70 1.08
CA SER A 463 -12.41 7.10 2.47
C SER A 463 -11.42 6.20 3.20
N PRO A 464 -10.21 6.66 3.55
CA PRO A 464 -9.18 5.80 4.10
C PRO A 464 -9.56 5.18 5.44
N ILE A 465 -9.23 3.90 5.61
CA ILE A 465 -9.36 3.12 6.84
C ILE A 465 -8.05 2.40 7.17
N GLY A 466 -7.61 2.56 8.42
CA GLY A 466 -6.41 1.91 8.94
C GLY A 466 -5.36 2.87 9.49
N LEU A 467 -4.15 2.36 9.67
CA LEU A 467 -3.04 3.07 10.29
C LEU A 467 -2.14 3.71 9.21
N TYR A 468 -1.75 4.97 9.38
CA TYR A 468 -0.97 5.75 8.42
C TYR A 468 0.04 6.66 9.12
N ILE A 469 1.11 7.04 8.41
CA ILE A 469 2.05 8.08 8.86
C ILE A 469 1.99 9.27 7.89
N ARG A 470 1.44 10.40 8.36
CA ARG A 470 1.26 11.62 7.58
C ARG A 470 2.46 12.56 7.77
N LYS A 471 3.05 13.04 6.67
CA LYS A 471 4.18 13.99 6.66
C LYS A 471 3.71 15.45 6.72
N CYS A 472 4.32 16.25 7.58
CA CYS A 472 4.26 17.71 7.60
C CYS A 472 5.69 18.27 7.68
#